data_AF-A0A0C9SDC3-F1
#
_entry.id   AF-A0A0C9SDC3-F1
#
_cell.length_a   1.000
_cell.length_b   1.000
_cell.length_c   1.000
_cell.angle_alpha   90.00
_cell.angle_beta   90.00
_cell.angle_gamma   90.00
#
_symmetry.space_group_name_H-M   'P 1'
#
loop_
_entity.id
_entity.type
_entity.pdbx_description
1 polymer ?
#
loop_
_entity_poly.entity_id
_entity_poly.type
_entity_poly.pdbx_seq_one_letter_code
_entity_poly.pdbx_strand_id
1 'polypeptide(L)'
;MNLLVALTAIMAVSLFPHGLCLTEKEQKLIAANNEFAIRLLKVLSSRPDENVFFSPCSLSTALAMAYVGARGATLEELSNALGYSAASLSEDDVREAFTHQTSRLQAHASRAGLEVANSAA
;
A
#
# COMPACT_ATOMS: atom_id res chain seq x y z
N MET A 1 33.78 -23.53 -7.34
CA MET A 1 33.00 -22.38 -6.83
C MET A 1 33.42 -22.15 -5.40
N ASN A 2 34.21 -21.12 -5.13
CA ASN A 2 35.02 -21.03 -3.91
C ASN A 2 34.16 -20.59 -2.72
N LEU A 3 34.35 -21.24 -1.56
CA LEU A 3 33.64 -20.96 -0.30
C LEU A 3 33.70 -19.48 0.10
N LEU A 4 34.80 -18.80 -0.24
CA LEU A 4 35.00 -17.37 -0.03
C LEU A 4 34.00 -16.50 -0.82
N VAL A 5 33.65 -16.91 -2.04
CA VAL A 5 32.67 -16.20 -2.89
C VAL A 5 31.25 -16.36 -2.34
N ALA A 6 30.94 -17.52 -1.75
CA ALA A 6 29.65 -17.73 -1.10
C ALA A 6 29.50 -16.89 0.18
N LEU A 7 30.55 -16.80 1.00
CA LEU A 7 30.56 -15.97 2.21
C LEU A 7 30.44 -14.47 1.90
N THR A 8 31.14 -13.98 0.88
CA THR A 8 31.03 -12.57 0.48
C THR A 8 29.65 -12.24 -0.09
N ALA A 9 29.03 -13.15 -0.85
CA ALA A 9 27.66 -12.97 -1.35
C ALA A 9 26.62 -12.92 -0.22
N ILE A 10 26.71 -13.83 0.76
CA ILE A 10 25.80 -13.87 1.92
C ILE A 10 25.94 -12.59 2.75
N MET A 11 27.18 -12.15 3.01
CA MET A 11 27.44 -10.97 3.81
C MET A 11 26.97 -9.67 3.10
N ALA A 12 27.11 -9.60 1.77
CA ALA A 12 26.58 -8.50 0.96
C ALA A 12 25.04 -8.45 0.99
N VAL A 13 24.36 -9.61 0.94
CA VAL A 13 22.89 -9.69 1.06
C VAL A 13 22.42 -9.24 2.45
N SER A 14 23.13 -9.59 3.52
CA SER A 14 22.78 -9.15 4.89
C SER A 14 23.04 -7.66 5.18
N LEU A 15 23.86 -6.99 4.35
CA LEU A 15 24.09 -5.54 4.42
C LEU A 15 23.04 -4.73 3.65
N PHE A 16 22.17 -5.38 2.87
CA PHE A 16 21.00 -4.69 2.33
C PHE A 16 20.07 -4.34 3.49
N PRO A 17 19.72 -3.05 3.66
CA PRO A 17 18.72 -2.68 4.64
C PRO A 17 17.42 -3.42 4.29
N HIS A 18 16.96 -4.29 5.19
CA HIS A 18 15.73 -5.06 5.03
C HIS A 18 14.50 -4.15 4.82
N GLY A 19 14.62 -2.84 5.08
CA GLY A 19 13.60 -1.83 4.87
C GLY A 19 13.46 -1.27 3.45
N LEU A 20 14.26 -1.69 2.45
CA LEU A 20 14.10 -1.22 1.06
C LEU A 20 13.37 -2.21 0.14
N CYS A 21 13.44 -3.52 0.41
CA CYS A 21 12.76 -4.52 -0.40
C CYS A 21 11.26 -4.53 -0.08
N LEU A 22 10.40 -4.42 -1.09
CA LEU A 22 8.95 -4.57 -0.92
C LEU A 22 8.59 -6.04 -0.99
N THR A 23 7.78 -6.52 -0.05
CA THR A 23 7.17 -7.85 -0.14
C THR A 23 6.28 -7.96 -1.38
N GLU A 24 6.04 -9.19 -1.85
CA GLU A 24 5.11 -9.42 -2.96
C GLU A 24 3.71 -8.84 -2.67
N LYS A 25 3.26 -8.93 -1.41
CA LYS A 25 1.98 -8.40 -0.95
C LYS A 25 1.94 -6.87 -1.01
N GLU A 26 2.99 -6.20 -0.55
CA GLU A 26 3.11 -4.74 -0.69
C GLU A 26 3.13 -4.31 -2.16
N GLN A 27 3.84 -5.04 -3.04
CA GLN A 27 3.87 -4.71 -4.47
C GLN A 27 2.48 -4.83 -5.11
N LYS A 28 1.74 -5.90 -4.80
CA LYS A 28 0.35 -6.09 -5.22
C LYS A 28 -0.56 -5.00 -4.68
N LEU A 29 -0.41 -4.63 -3.40
CA LEU A 29 -1.19 -3.56 -2.77
C LEU A 29 -0.90 -2.20 -3.43
N ILE A 30 0.37 -1.89 -3.71
CA ILE A 30 0.78 -0.65 -4.39
C ILE A 30 0.18 -0.59 -5.80
N ALA A 31 0.23 -1.70 -6.55
CA ALA A 31 -0.37 -1.77 -7.88
C ALA A 31 -1.88 -1.52 -7.84
N ALA A 32 -2.60 -2.17 -6.92
CA ALA A 32 -4.02 -1.97 -6.70
C ALA A 32 -4.35 -0.51 -6.31
N ASN A 33 -3.56 0.07 -5.39
CA ASN A 33 -3.72 1.46 -4.97
C ASN A 33 -3.48 2.46 -6.12
N ASN A 34 -2.51 2.19 -7.00
CA ASN A 34 -2.25 3.03 -8.17
C ASN A 34 -3.42 3.00 -9.15
N GLU A 35 -3.98 1.82 -9.43
CA GLU A 35 -5.17 1.71 -10.28
C GLU A 35 -6.37 2.45 -9.67
N PHE A 36 -6.63 2.21 -8.37
CA PHE A 36 -7.66 2.92 -7.62
C PHE A 36 -7.47 4.44 -7.70
N ALA A 37 -6.26 4.95 -7.48
CA ALA A 37 -5.93 6.36 -7.54
C ALA A 37 -6.23 6.97 -8.91
N ILE A 38 -5.84 6.30 -9.99
CA ILE A 38 -6.06 6.77 -11.37
C ILE A 38 -7.55 6.78 -11.69
N ARG A 39 -8.30 5.73 -11.28
CA ARG A 39 -9.75 5.69 -11.45
C ARG A 39 -10.43 6.82 -10.68
N LEU A 40 -10.03 7.05 -9.43
CA LEU A 40 -10.57 8.11 -8.60
C LEU A 40 -10.26 9.50 -9.17
N LEU A 41 -9.04 9.74 -9.64
CA LEU A 41 -8.66 11.01 -10.27
C LEU A 41 -9.57 11.32 -11.47
N LYS A 42 -9.86 10.33 -12.33
CA LYS A 42 -10.76 10.51 -13.47
C LYS A 42 -12.18 10.90 -13.05
N VAL A 43 -12.66 10.40 -11.92
CA VAL A 43 -13.98 10.73 -11.37
C VAL A 43 -13.98 12.13 -10.75
N LEU A 44 -12.90 12.51 -10.07
CA LEU A 44 -12.77 13.82 -9.40
C LEU A 44 -12.54 14.97 -10.40
N SER A 45 -11.86 14.72 -11.51
CA SER A 45 -11.58 15.71 -12.56
C SER A 45 -12.83 16.05 -13.39
N SER A 46 -13.81 16.67 -12.74
CA SER A 46 -15.11 17.04 -13.33
C SER A 46 -15.10 18.40 -14.03
N ARG A 47 -14.12 19.27 -13.71
CA ARG A 47 -13.98 20.61 -14.29
C ARG A 47 -12.54 20.89 -14.71
N PRO A 48 -12.31 21.38 -15.94
CA PRO A 48 -10.96 21.59 -16.47
C PRO A 48 -10.17 22.70 -15.76
N ASP A 49 -10.86 23.63 -15.09
CA ASP A 49 -10.25 24.83 -14.50
C ASP A 49 -10.11 24.75 -12.97
N GLU A 50 -10.40 23.59 -12.37
CA GLU A 50 -10.32 23.38 -10.92
C GLU A 50 -9.14 22.48 -10.54
N ASN A 51 -8.44 22.86 -9.47
CA ASN A 51 -7.36 22.05 -8.92
C ASN A 51 -7.95 20.80 -8.23
N VAL A 52 -7.39 19.64 -8.53
CA VAL A 52 -7.69 18.38 -7.81
C VAL A 52 -6.45 17.97 -7.01
N PHE A 53 -6.61 17.83 -5.70
CA PHE A 53 -5.56 17.37 -4.80
C PHE A 53 -6.12 16.36 -3.80
N PHE A 54 -5.52 15.18 -3.73
CA PHE A 54 -5.86 14.15 -2.75
C PHE A 54 -4.67 13.22 -2.50
N SER A 55 -4.70 12.48 -1.40
CA SER A 55 -3.74 11.41 -1.09
C SER A 55 -4.39 10.05 -1.33
N PRO A 56 -4.03 9.33 -2.42
CA PRO A 56 -4.60 8.02 -2.68
C PRO A 56 -4.26 7.01 -1.58
N CYS A 57 -3.02 7.06 -1.08
CA CYS A 57 -2.57 6.20 0.03
C CYS A 57 -3.44 6.40 1.28
N SER A 58 -3.71 7.65 1.69
CA SER A 58 -4.49 7.90 2.90
C SER A 58 -5.92 7.41 2.76
N LEU A 59 -6.57 7.69 1.62
CA LEU A 59 -7.94 7.24 1.34
C LEU A 59 -8.02 5.71 1.28
N SER A 60 -7.07 5.06 0.61
CA SER A 60 -7.00 3.61 0.52
C SER A 60 -6.83 2.97 1.90
N THR A 61 -5.97 3.53 2.77
CA THR A 61 -5.84 3.05 4.15
C THR A 61 -7.13 3.21 4.95
N ALA A 62 -7.83 4.35 4.84
CA ALA A 62 -9.11 4.56 5.52
C ALA A 62 -10.17 3.53 5.08
N LEU A 63 -10.29 3.31 3.77
CA LEU A 63 -11.22 2.33 3.20
C LEU A 63 -10.79 0.88 3.48
N ALA A 64 -9.49 0.61 3.60
CA ALA A 64 -8.98 -0.71 3.98
C ALA A 64 -9.38 -1.07 5.42
N MET A 65 -9.39 -0.10 6.34
CA MET A 65 -9.92 -0.33 7.69
C MET A 65 -11.41 -0.67 7.66
N ALA A 66 -12.19 0.03 6.82
CA ALA A 66 -13.60 -0.31 6.62
C ALA A 66 -13.78 -1.70 5.97
N TYR A 67 -12.92 -2.06 5.01
CA TYR A 67 -12.92 -3.38 4.36
C TYR A 67 -12.72 -4.51 5.37
N VAL A 68 -11.75 -4.39 6.28
CA VAL A 68 -11.49 -5.39 7.33
C VAL A 68 -12.72 -5.58 8.26
N GLY A 69 -13.47 -4.51 8.50
CA GLY A 69 -14.72 -4.56 9.29
C GLY A 69 -15.96 -4.99 8.52
N ALA A 70 -15.93 -5.00 7.18
CA ALA A 70 -17.09 -5.23 6.34
C ALA A 70 -17.43 -6.72 6.18
N ARG A 71 -18.68 -7.05 5.85
CA ARG A 71 -19.13 -8.42 5.57
C ARG A 71 -20.09 -8.44 4.38
N GLY A 72 -20.29 -9.61 3.79
CA GLY A 72 -21.26 -9.81 2.70
C GLY A 72 -21.00 -8.88 1.50
N ALA A 73 -22.06 -8.29 0.96
CA ALA A 73 -21.98 -7.40 -0.21
C ALA A 73 -21.05 -6.20 0.01
N THR A 74 -21.02 -5.61 1.21
CA THR A 74 -20.14 -4.46 1.51
C THR A 74 -18.66 -4.84 1.40
N LEU A 75 -18.29 -6.05 1.85
CA LEU A 75 -16.92 -6.56 1.72
C LEU A 75 -16.55 -6.72 0.24
N GLU A 76 -17.45 -7.28 -0.57
CA GLU A 76 -17.24 -7.51 -2.00
C GLU A 76 -17.09 -6.20 -2.78
N GLU A 77 -17.96 -5.22 -2.52
CA GLU A 77 -17.88 -3.90 -3.14
C GLU A 77 -16.56 -3.19 -2.82
N LEU A 78 -16.15 -3.20 -1.54
CA LEU A 78 -14.89 -2.60 -1.11
C LEU A 78 -13.68 -3.32 -1.74
N SER A 79 -13.68 -4.65 -1.77
CA SER A 79 -12.61 -5.44 -2.38
C SER A 79 -12.45 -5.12 -3.88
N ASN A 80 -13.56 -5.00 -4.59
CA ASN A 80 -13.55 -4.69 -6.03
C ASN A 80 -13.15 -3.22 -6.29
N ALA A 81 -13.69 -2.28 -5.52
CA ALA A 81 -13.40 -0.86 -5.67
C ALA A 81 -11.94 -0.52 -5.37
N LEU A 82 -11.34 -1.16 -4.36
CA LEU A 82 -9.94 -0.99 -3.98
C LEU A 82 -8.97 -1.84 -4.81
N GLY A 83 -9.47 -2.74 -5.66
CA GLY A 83 -8.67 -3.58 -6.55
C GLY A 83 -8.06 -4.82 -5.88
N TYR A 84 -8.45 -5.16 -4.66
CA TYR A 84 -7.91 -6.32 -3.93
C TYR A 84 -8.31 -7.64 -4.56
N SER A 85 -9.55 -7.74 -5.05
CA SER A 85 -10.04 -8.90 -5.81
C SER A 85 -9.19 -9.17 -7.06
N ALA A 86 -8.89 -8.13 -7.86
CA ALA A 86 -8.06 -8.25 -9.06
C ALA A 86 -6.58 -8.56 -8.74
N ALA A 87 -6.08 -8.09 -7.59
CA ALA A 87 -4.73 -8.37 -7.11
C ALA A 87 -4.60 -9.72 -6.38
N SER A 88 -5.71 -10.47 -6.24
CA SER A 88 -5.79 -11.72 -5.46
C SER A 88 -5.28 -11.56 -4.02
N LEU A 89 -5.62 -10.46 -3.36
CA LEU A 89 -5.26 -10.17 -1.98
C LEU A 89 -6.38 -10.62 -1.02
N SER A 90 -6.03 -11.47 -0.05
CA SER A 90 -6.94 -11.81 1.04
C SER A 90 -7.02 -10.71 2.10
N GLU A 91 -7.97 -10.78 3.04
CA GLU A 91 -8.06 -9.83 4.15
C GLU A 91 -6.77 -9.80 5.00
N ASP A 92 -6.15 -10.96 5.23
CA ASP A 92 -4.90 -11.05 5.98
C ASP A 92 -3.72 -10.45 5.19
N ASP A 93 -3.67 -10.66 3.86
CA ASP A 93 -2.65 -10.02 3.02
C ASP A 93 -2.77 -8.49 3.03
N VAL A 94 -4.01 -7.98 2.99
CA VAL A 94 -4.28 -6.53 3.07
C VAL A 94 -3.82 -5.98 4.42
N ARG A 95 -4.16 -6.66 5.53
CA ARG A 95 -3.75 -6.24 6.88
C ARG A 95 -2.23 -6.22 7.04
N GLU A 96 -1.55 -7.27 6.58
CA GLU A 96 -0.09 -7.37 6.62
C GLU A 96 0.58 -6.28 5.77
N ALA A 97 0.13 -6.11 4.52
CA ALA A 97 0.71 -5.15 3.59
C ALA A 97 0.55 -3.70 4.08
N PHE A 98 -0.62 -3.31 4.61
CA PHE A 98 -0.79 -1.95 5.18
C PHE A 98 0.01 -1.72 6.46
N THR A 99 0.22 -2.75 7.28
CA THR A 99 1.07 -2.66 8.47
C THR A 99 2.51 -2.33 8.07
N HIS A 100 3.04 -3.08 7.08
CA HIS A 100 4.36 -2.82 6.53
C HIS A 100 4.45 -1.44 5.88
N GLN A 101 3.50 -1.09 5.01
CA GLN A 101 3.49 0.21 4.34
C GLN A 101 3.45 1.38 5.34
N THR A 102 2.61 1.32 6.37
CA THR A 102 2.50 2.37 7.40
C THR A 102 3.80 2.50 8.19
N SER A 103 4.42 1.38 8.57
CA SER A 103 5.71 1.39 9.27
C SER A 103 6.81 2.10 8.45
N ARG A 104 6.83 1.86 7.13
CA ARG A 104 7.79 2.49 6.21
C ARG A 104 7.53 3.98 6.05
N LEU A 105 6.27 4.39 5.92
CA LEU A 105 5.90 5.80 5.83
C LEU A 105 6.28 6.56 7.11
N GLN A 106 6.01 5.98 8.29
CA GLN A 106 6.40 6.57 9.57
C GLN A 106 7.92 6.69 9.73
N ALA A 107 8.68 5.69 9.30
CA ALA A 107 10.16 5.73 9.35
C ALA A 107 10.76 6.89 8.52
N HIS A 108 10.02 7.41 7.54
CA HIS A 108 10.48 8.48 6.65
C HIS A 108 9.67 9.79 6.78
N ALA A 109 8.64 9.81 7.63
CA ALA A 109 7.70 10.92 7.79
C ALA A 109 8.38 12.25 8.15
N SER A 110 9.35 12.22 9.07
CA SER A 110 10.08 13.41 9.54
C SER A 110 10.94 14.08 8.47
N ARG A 111 11.31 13.35 7.40
CA ARG A 111 12.14 13.88 6.30
C ARG A 111 11.32 14.60 5.24
N ALA A 112 10.02 14.34 5.17
CA ALA A 112 9.13 14.86 4.14
C ALA A 112 8.05 15.81 4.68
N GLY A 113 7.97 16.01 6.01
CA GLY A 113 6.86 16.72 6.64
C GLY A 113 5.52 16.01 6.41
N LEU A 114 5.52 14.68 6.36
CA LEU A 114 4.36 13.86 6.06
C LEU A 114 3.67 13.40 7.35
N GLU A 115 2.42 13.81 7.54
CA GLU A 115 1.56 13.32 8.63
C GLU A 115 0.37 12.57 8.03
N VAL A 116 0.09 11.38 8.55
CA VAL A 116 -1.05 10.53 8.14
C VAL A 116 -1.89 10.24 9.37
N ALA A 117 -3.16 10.65 9.36
CA ALA A 117 -4.10 10.45 10.45
C ALA A 117 -5.38 9.78 9.91
N ASN A 118 -5.47 8.47 10.12
CA ASN A 118 -6.64 7.67 9.77
C ASN A 118 -7.18 7.00 11.03
N SER A 119 -8.51 7.00 11.21
CA SER A 119 -9.18 6.31 12.32
C SER A 119 -10.40 5.52 11.84
N ALA A 120 -10.75 4.48 12.59
CA ALA A 120 -12.01 3.74 12.46
C ALA A 120 -12.66 3.66 13.86
N ALA A 121 -13.99 3.65 13.90
CA ALA A 121 -14.78 3.61 15.14
C ALA A 121 -14.94 2.20 15.70
#